data_AF-A0A5C7N7D3-F1
#
_entry.id   AF-A0A5C7N7D3-F1
#
_cell.length_a   1.000
_cell.length_b   1.000
_cell.length_c   1.000
_cell.angle_alpha   90.00
_cell.angle_beta   90.00
_cell.angle_gamma   90.00
#
_symmetry.space_group_name_H-M   'P 1'
#
loop_
_entity.id
_entity.type
_entity.pdbx_description
1 polymer ?
#
loop_
_entity_poly.entity_id
_entity_poly.type
_entity_poly.pdbx_seq_one_letter_code
_entity_poly.pdbx_strand_id
1 'polypeptide(L)'
;MSDTVIKIENVSKQYRLGEIGTGTISHDLNRWWARIRGKEDPFLKVGQVNDRTTKSTSDYVWALRDINAEIKKGEVWGVIG
;
A
#
# COMPACT_ATOMS: atom_id res chain seq x y z
N MET A 1 16.52 -5.74 -34.87
CA MET A 1 15.58 -5.63 -33.74
C MET A 1 16.39 -5.19 -32.54
N SER A 2 15.96 -4.17 -31.81
CA SER A 2 16.67 -3.75 -30.60
C SER A 2 16.27 -4.66 -29.44
N ASP A 3 17.26 -5.28 -28.81
CA ASP A 3 17.03 -6.19 -27.68
C ASP A 3 16.44 -5.41 -26.50
N THR A 4 15.32 -5.91 -25.95
CA THR A 4 14.81 -5.42 -24.67
C THR A 4 15.79 -5.82 -23.58
N VAL A 5 16.36 -4.84 -22.88
CA VAL A 5 17.36 -5.06 -21.83
C VAL A 5 16.75 -5.00 -20.44
N ILE A 6 15.65 -4.27 -20.27
CA ILE A 6 14.88 -4.24 -19.03
C ILE A 6 13.40 -4.36 -19.40
N LYS A 7 12.71 -5.30 -18.76
CA LYS A 7 11.27 -5.52 -18.90
C LYS A 7 10.63 -5.46 -17.51
N ILE A 8 9.69 -4.54 -17.34
CA ILE A 8 8.93 -4.31 -16.11
C ILE A 8 7.49 -4.72 -16.42
N GLU A 9 6.98 -5.71 -15.70
CA GLU A 9 5.62 -6.23 -15.89
C GLU A 9 4.90 -6.28 -14.54
N ASN A 10 3.72 -5.67 -14.52
CA ASN A 10 2.78 -5.64 -13.39
C ASN A 10 3.41 -5.28 -12.04
N VAL A 11 4.44 -4.43 -12.06
CA VAL A 11 5.16 -4.08 -10.84
C VAL A 11 4.31 -3.14 -9.99
N SER A 12 4.06 -3.57 -8.75
CA SER A 12 3.28 -2.82 -7.77
C SER A 12 4.03 -2.78 -6.45
N LYS A 13 3.96 -1.64 -5.77
CA LYS A 13 4.56 -1.42 -4.45
C LYS A 13 3.51 -0.77 -3.54
N GLN A 14 3.10 -1.50 -2.52
CA GLN A 14 2.22 -1.01 -1.47
C GLN A 14 3.03 -0.79 -0.19
N TYR A 15 2.75 0.31 0.49
CA TYR A 15 3.17 0.55 1.87
C TYR A 15 1.95 0.41 2.77
N ARG A 16 2.17 -0.16 3.95
CA ARG A 16 1.21 -0.07 5.04
C ARG A 16 1.52 1.21 5.84
N LEU A 17 0.59 2.17 5.83
CA LEU A 17 0.55 3.29 6.75
C LEU A 17 0.15 2.78 8.14
N GLY A 18 1.09 2.91 9.06
CA GLY A 18 0.96 2.56 10.46
C GLY A 18 2.31 2.81 11.09
N GLU A 19 2.33 3.32 12.32
CA GLU A 19 3.59 3.48 13.04
C GLU A 19 4.18 2.10 13.27
N ILE A 20 5.22 1.74 12.52
CA ILE A 20 6.16 0.69 12.91
C ILE A 20 6.81 1.21 14.20
N GLY A 21 6.14 1.05 15.35
CA GLY A 21 6.53 1.69 16.62
C GLY A 21 5.42 2.24 17.53
N THR A 22 4.14 2.06 17.20
CA THR A 22 2.93 2.25 18.04
C THR A 22 2.85 1.58 19.40
N GLY A 23 3.81 1.76 20.30
CA GLY A 23 3.76 1.26 21.66
C GLY A 23 2.63 1.88 22.50
N THR A 24 1.41 1.35 22.41
CA THR A 24 0.40 1.57 23.46
C THR A 24 -0.43 0.31 23.67
N ILE A 25 -0.09 -0.45 24.72
CA ILE A 25 -0.86 -1.56 25.31
C ILE A 25 -2.37 -1.26 25.37
N SER A 26 -2.75 0.01 25.48
CA SER A 26 -4.14 0.50 25.46
C SER A 26 -4.94 0.11 24.20
N HIS A 27 -4.33 0.01 23.02
CA HIS A 27 -5.04 -0.35 21.79
C HIS A 27 -5.35 -1.85 21.73
N ASP A 28 -4.40 -2.69 22.16
CA ASP A 28 -4.58 -4.14 22.29
C ASP A 28 -5.55 -4.50 23.42
N LEU A 29 -5.55 -3.74 24.53
CA LEU A 29 -6.47 -3.94 25.64
C LEU A 29 -7.92 -3.64 25.22
N ASN A 30 -8.15 -2.59 24.43
CA ASN A 30 -9.48 -2.27 23.90
C ASN A 30 -9.98 -3.36 22.91
N ARG A 31 -9.09 -3.93 22.10
CA ARG A 31 -9.44 -5.02 21.19
C ARG A 31 -9.75 -6.32 21.93
N TRP A 32 -9.01 -6.63 22.99
CA TRP A 32 -9.30 -7.75 23.88
C TRP A 32 -10.63 -7.57 24.63
N TRP A 33 -10.92 -6.35 25.08
CA TRP A 33 -12.15 -6.01 25.78
C TRP A 33 -13.39 -5.96 24.88
N ALA A 34 -13.22 -5.65 23.60
CA ALA A 34 -14.26 -5.78 22.58
C ALA A 34 -14.59 -7.25 22.26
N ARG A 35 -13.58 -8.13 22.17
CA ARG A 35 -13.76 -9.57 21.91
C ARG A 35 -14.47 -10.29 23.06
N ILE A 36 -14.18 -9.94 24.31
CA ILE A 36 -14.85 -10.54 25.49
C ILE A 36 -16.34 -10.14 25.55
N ARG A 37 -16.72 -8.97 25.03
CA ARG A 37 -18.14 -8.53 24.95
C ARG A 37 -18.90 -9.03 23.72
N GLY A 38 -18.30 -9.87 22.87
CA GLY A 38 -18.96 -10.47 21.71
C GLY A 38 -19.37 -9.50 20.60
N LYS A 39 -18.71 -8.33 20.50
CA LYS A 39 -18.97 -7.35 19.43
C LYS A 39 -17.93 -7.48 18.31
N GLU A 40 -18.36 -7.26 17.06
CA GLU A 40 -17.48 -7.32 15.88
C GLU A 40 -16.31 -6.35 15.99
N ASP A 41 -15.15 -6.78 15.48
CA ASP A 41 -13.89 -6.04 15.53
C ASP A 41 -14.02 -4.71 14.76
N PRO A 42 -13.89 -3.55 15.43
CA PRO A 42 -14.26 -2.24 14.85
C PRO A 42 -13.35 -1.77 13.70
N PHE A 43 -12.32 -2.53 13.33
CA PHE A 43 -11.33 -2.16 12.30
C PHE A 43 -11.44 -2.95 11.00
N LEU A 44 -12.48 -3.77 10.84
CA LEU A 44 -12.72 -4.55 9.63
C LEU A 44 -13.63 -3.79 8.66
N LYS A 45 -13.07 -2.90 7.82
CA LYS A 45 -13.67 -2.54 6.52
C LYS A 45 -12.62 -2.33 5.42
N VAL A 46 -12.95 -2.91 4.27
CA VAL A 46 -12.13 -3.23 3.09
C VAL A 46 -12.03 -2.07 2.10
N GLY A 47 -10.86 -1.94 1.45
CA GLY A 47 -10.65 -1.54 0.05
C GLY A 47 -11.28 -0.24 -0.47
N GLN A 48 -10.47 0.82 -0.62
CA GLN A 48 -10.83 1.99 -1.44
C GLN A 48 -9.67 2.50 -2.30
N VAL A 49 -10.04 3.05 -3.46
CA VAL A 49 -9.18 3.68 -4.47
C VAL A 49 -8.94 5.14 -4.08
N ASN A 50 -7.69 5.59 -4.17
CA ASN A 50 -7.20 6.91 -3.79
C ASN A 50 -8.03 8.09 -4.35
N ASP A 51 -8.70 8.83 -3.47
CA ASP A 51 -9.05 10.24 -3.66
C ASP A 51 -8.34 11.04 -2.55
N ARG A 52 -7.43 11.96 -2.93
CA ARG A 52 -6.55 12.70 -2.01
C ARG A 52 -7.26 13.79 -1.21
N THR A 53 -8.56 13.97 -1.39
CA THR A 53 -9.36 14.99 -0.68
C THR A 53 -10.11 14.44 0.55
N THR A 54 -10.17 13.12 0.69
CA THR A 54 -10.82 12.46 1.83
C THR A 54 -9.76 11.70 2.63
N LYS A 55 -9.77 11.83 3.97
CA LYS A 55 -8.87 11.07 4.83
C LYS A 55 -9.14 9.57 4.59
N SER A 56 -8.20 8.92 3.90
CA SER A 56 -8.21 7.48 3.68
C SER A 56 -8.34 6.77 5.02
N THR A 57 -9.35 5.91 5.15
CA THR A 57 -9.59 5.04 6.31
C THR A 57 -8.74 3.77 6.28
N SER A 58 -7.84 3.64 5.30
CA SER A 58 -7.03 2.45 5.05
C SER A 58 -5.58 2.65 5.53
N ASP A 59 -5.10 1.68 6.30
CA ASP A 59 -3.68 1.50 6.66
C ASP A 59 -2.78 1.24 5.45
N TYR A 60 -3.22 1.36 4.20
CA TYR A 60 -2.41 0.99 3.03
C TYR A 60 -2.42 2.07 1.95
N VAL A 61 -1.24 2.37 1.42
CA VAL A 61 -1.01 3.32 0.32
C VAL A 61 -0.17 2.66 -0.77
N TRP A 62 -0.58 2.83 -2.03
CA TRP A 62 0.22 2.39 -3.18
C TRP A 62 1.24 3.46 -3.54
N ALA A 63 2.52 3.09 -3.58
CA ALA A 63 3.60 3.91 -4.14
C ALA A 63 3.80 3.63 -5.63
N LEU A 64 3.64 2.38 -6.05
CA LEU A 64 3.59 1.98 -7.45
C LEU A 64 2.39 1.05 -7.63
N ARG A 65 1.65 1.15 -8.73
CA ARG A 65 0.52 0.28 -9.01
C ARG A 65 0.50 -0.08 -10.48
N ASP A 66 0.71 -1.35 -10.77
CA ASP A 66 0.63 -1.95 -12.10
C ASP A 66 1.47 -1.22 -13.17
N ILE A 67 2.75 -1.03 -12.85
CA ILE A 67 3.70 -0.41 -13.77
C ILE A 67 4.18 -1.44 -14.79
N ASN A 68 4.10 -1.08 -16.07
CA ASN A 68 4.53 -1.88 -17.20
C ASN A 68 5.41 -1.02 -18.12
N ALA A 69 6.64 -1.47 -18.39
CA ALA A 69 7.59 -0.73 -19.24
C ALA A 69 8.65 -1.65 -19.84
N GLU A 70 9.17 -1.28 -21.01
CA GLU A 70 10.27 -1.95 -21.67
C GLU A 70 11.33 -0.93 -22.06
N ILE A 71 12.59 -1.22 -21.72
CA ILE A 71 13.75 -0.40 -22.07
C ILE A 71 14.61 -1.20 -23.02
N LYS A 72 14.93 -0.62 -24.17
CA LYS A 72 15.72 -1.26 -25.22
C LYS A 72 17.20 -0.90 -25.06
N LYS A 73 18.06 -1.76 -25.62
CA LYS A 73 19.51 -1.55 -25.59
C LYS A 73 19.88 -0.18 -26.20
N GLY A 74 20.62 0.63 -25.44
CA GLY A 74 21.06 1.97 -25.86
C GLY A 74 20.04 3.09 -25.63
N GLU A 75 18.87 2.78 -25.10
CA GLU A 75 17.83 3.76 -24.76
C GLU A 75 18.15 4.46 -23.42
N VAL A 76 17.93 5.78 -23.37
CA VAL A 76 18.11 6.58 -22.15
C VAL A 76 16.75 6.93 -21.58
N TRP A 77 16.48 6.46 -20.37
CA TRP A 77 15.23 6.73 -19.64
C TRP A 77 15.46 7.68 -18.49
N GLY A 78 14.59 8.68 -18.36
CA GLY A 78 14.51 9.57 -17.20
C GLY A 78 13.19 9.34 -16.47
N VAL A 79 13.25 9.11 -15.16
CA VAL A 79 12.07 9.06 -14.28
C VAL A 79 11.93 10.43 -13.62
N ILE A 80 10.79 11.09 -13.82
CA ILE A 80 10.50 12.43 -13.27
C ILE A 80 9.18 12.37 -12.49
N GLY A 81 9.10 13.10 -11.38
CA GLY A 81 7.93 13.12 -10.49
C GLY A 81 8.24 13.72 -9.13
#